data_AF-A0A023FPQ3-F1
#
_entry.id   AF-A0A023FPQ3-F1
#
_cell.length_a   1.000
_cell.length_b   1.000
_cell.length_c   1.000
_cell.angle_alpha   90.00
_cell.angle_beta   90.00
_cell.angle_gamma   90.00
#
_symmetry.space_group_name_H-M   'P 1'
#
loop_
_entity.id
_entity.type
_entity.pdbx_description
1 polymer ?
#
loop_
_entity_poly.entity_id
_entity_poly.type
_entity_poly.pdbx_seq_one_letter_code
_entity_poly.pdbx_strand_id
1 'polypeptide(L)'
;SVATASVASLVLGGVMISVVLAARPLRINPDNVAIPIAAALGDLTTLGLLAIISAGLFDLAESRWVSLGVVLALFVMLPAWTYVSYKTENTRGVLSYGWLPIISAMLISSFAGNILDYAVRRYHSMAAFQPLMNGVGGNLAAVQASRLSTLMHQERHSSQAEHSSLQASTPISGSALSLVADNAEANERGSWLLVALVVPGHLIFMTLISLLKNGSVKLSALFVLFYSVAAILQVAVLLLATRRIVRFLWRRGMDPDSTAIPYVTALGDVLGTAFLAAVFALMTLLGVGTEL
;
A
#
# COMPACT_ATOMS: atom_id res chain seq x y z
N SER A 1 -4.98 -18.08 17.23
CA SER A 1 -4.94 -19.55 17.13
C SER A 1 -4.07 -19.96 15.96
N VAL A 2 -3.26 -21.01 16.11
CA VAL A 2 -2.44 -21.59 15.02
C VAL A 2 -3.32 -21.96 13.83
N ALA A 3 -4.54 -22.44 14.07
CA ALA A 3 -5.50 -22.76 13.01
C ALA A 3 -5.87 -21.54 12.14
N THR A 4 -6.06 -20.36 12.75
CA THR A 4 -6.36 -19.12 12.01
C THR A 4 -5.18 -18.69 11.14
N ALA A 5 -3.95 -18.78 11.69
CA ALA A 5 -2.74 -18.47 10.95
C ALA A 5 -2.48 -19.47 9.81
N SER A 6 -2.73 -20.76 10.04
CA SER A 6 -2.61 -21.82 9.03
C SER A 6 -3.65 -21.68 7.91
N VAL A 7 -4.91 -21.38 8.24
CA VAL A 7 -5.96 -21.13 7.23
C VAL A 7 -5.65 -19.87 6.43
N ALA A 8 -5.24 -18.77 7.08
CA ALA A 8 -4.84 -17.56 6.37
C ALA A 8 -3.64 -17.81 5.44
N SER A 9 -2.64 -18.56 5.90
CA SER A 9 -1.46 -18.91 5.09
C SER A 9 -1.81 -19.82 3.91
N LEU A 10 -2.74 -20.76 4.10
CA LEU A 10 -3.23 -21.65 3.05
C LEU A 10 -4.01 -20.88 1.98
N VAL A 11 -4.91 -19.98 2.40
CA VAL A 11 -5.69 -19.13 1.48
C VAL A 11 -4.76 -18.19 0.72
N LEU A 12 -3.89 -17.47 1.43
CA LEU A 12 -2.95 -16.52 0.82
C LEU A 12 -1.98 -17.24 -0.15
N GLY A 13 -1.42 -18.37 0.27
CA GLY A 13 -0.53 -19.19 -0.56
C GLY A 13 -1.23 -19.78 -1.78
N GLY A 14 -2.45 -20.30 -1.62
CA GLY A 14 -3.24 -20.85 -2.72
C GLY A 14 -3.61 -19.82 -3.78
N VAL A 15 -4.00 -18.62 -3.36
CA VAL A 15 -4.31 -17.55 -4.32
C VAL A 15 -3.03 -17.05 -5.00
N MET A 16 -1.91 -16.92 -4.28
CA MET A 16 -0.62 -16.56 -4.88
C MET A 16 -0.16 -17.54 -5.95
N ILE A 17 -0.24 -18.84 -5.67
CA ILE A 17 0.10 -19.89 -6.64
C ILE A 17 -0.82 -19.80 -7.87
N SER A 18 -2.13 -19.59 -7.66
CA SER A 18 -3.11 -19.48 -8.75
C SER A 18 -2.82 -18.29 -9.67
N VAL A 19 -2.46 -17.13 -9.09
CA VAL A 19 -2.11 -15.91 -9.84
C VAL A 19 -0.83 -16.13 -10.66
N VAL A 20 0.20 -16.74 -10.07
CA VAL A 20 1.46 -17.05 -10.76
C VAL A 20 1.23 -18.03 -11.92
N LEU A 21 0.39 -19.06 -11.72
CA LEU A 21 0.06 -20.05 -12.74
C LEU A 21 -0.78 -19.45 -13.88
N ALA A 22 -1.72 -18.54 -13.58
CA ALA A 22 -2.52 -17.83 -14.58
C ALA A 22 -1.70 -16.80 -15.39
N ALA A 23 -0.63 -16.25 -14.82
CA ALA A 23 0.26 -15.31 -15.51
C ALA A 23 1.17 -16.00 -16.55
N ARG A 24 1.55 -17.27 -16.33
CA ARG A 24 2.43 -18.05 -17.24
C ARG A 24 1.94 -18.13 -18.69
N PRO A 25 0.67 -18.49 -19.01
CA PRO A 25 0.21 -18.58 -20.40
C PRO A 25 0.15 -17.23 -21.12
N LEU A 26 0.12 -16.10 -20.40
CA LEU A 26 0.00 -14.76 -20.99
C LEU A 26 1.36 -14.14 -21.38
N ARG A 27 2.50 -14.81 -21.13
CA ARG A 27 3.88 -14.27 -21.32
C ARG A 27 4.15 -12.93 -20.62
N ILE A 28 3.32 -12.55 -19.65
CA ILE A 28 3.56 -11.40 -18.77
C ILE A 28 4.46 -11.90 -17.65
N ASN A 29 5.47 -11.11 -17.26
CA ASN A 29 6.32 -11.45 -16.13
C ASN A 29 5.42 -11.64 -14.89
N PRO A 30 5.37 -12.86 -14.29
CA PRO A 30 4.46 -13.16 -13.19
C PRO A 30 4.70 -12.24 -11.99
N ASP A 31 5.91 -11.72 -11.78
CA ASP A 31 6.20 -10.80 -10.68
C ASP A 31 5.45 -9.47 -10.82
N ASN A 32 5.24 -9.02 -12.05
CA ASN A 32 4.52 -7.78 -12.32
C ASN A 32 3.03 -7.90 -12.04
N VAL A 33 2.47 -9.12 -12.06
CA VAL A 33 1.05 -9.43 -11.84
C VAL A 33 0.81 -9.90 -10.41
N ALA A 34 1.68 -10.76 -9.91
CA ALA A 34 1.55 -11.42 -8.64
C ALA A 34 1.77 -10.44 -7.50
N ILE A 35 2.74 -9.51 -7.58
CA ILE A 35 3.07 -8.61 -6.46
C ILE A 35 1.90 -7.70 -6.05
N PRO A 36 1.19 -7.01 -6.97
CA PRO A 36 0.09 -6.12 -6.56
C PRO A 36 -1.15 -6.87 -6.11
N ILE A 37 -1.44 -8.02 -6.73
CA ILE A 37 -2.56 -8.89 -6.33
C ILE A 37 -2.27 -9.52 -4.97
N ALA A 38 -1.03 -9.98 -4.73
CA ALA A 38 -0.57 -10.47 -3.44
C ALA A 38 -0.82 -9.45 -2.34
N ALA A 39 -0.42 -8.20 -2.60
CA ALA A 39 -0.50 -7.13 -1.62
C ALA A 39 -1.96 -6.81 -1.26
N ALA A 40 -2.84 -6.65 -2.25
CA ALA A 40 -4.26 -6.42 -2.01
C ALA A 40 -4.94 -7.60 -1.31
N LEU A 41 -4.53 -8.84 -1.60
CA LEU A 41 -5.06 -10.03 -0.93
C LEU A 41 -4.54 -10.12 0.50
N GLY A 42 -3.29 -9.71 0.72
CA GLY A 42 -2.68 -9.57 2.03
C GLY A 42 -3.47 -8.60 2.90
N ASP A 43 -3.85 -7.44 2.36
CA ASP A 43 -4.68 -6.45 3.07
C ASP A 43 -6.06 -7.00 3.39
N LEU A 44 -6.73 -7.64 2.42
CA LEU A 44 -8.03 -8.27 2.66
C LEU A 44 -7.96 -9.39 3.71
N THR A 45 -6.91 -10.21 3.65
CA THR A 45 -6.67 -11.29 4.62
C THR A 45 -6.39 -10.72 6.00
N THR A 46 -5.62 -9.62 6.08
CA THR A 46 -5.32 -8.93 7.35
C THR A 46 -6.59 -8.35 7.96
N LEU A 47 -7.46 -7.72 7.16
CA LEU A 47 -8.77 -7.24 7.63
C LEU A 47 -9.68 -8.38 8.08
N GLY A 48 -9.70 -9.50 7.34
CA GLY A 48 -10.46 -10.68 7.73
C GLY A 48 -9.97 -11.29 9.05
N LEU A 49 -8.65 -11.43 9.20
CA LEU A 49 -8.03 -11.89 10.44
C LEU A 49 -8.32 -10.94 11.60
N LEU A 50 -8.18 -9.63 11.37
CA LEU A 50 -8.50 -8.61 12.36
C LEU A 50 -9.97 -8.68 12.78
N ALA A 51 -10.90 -8.88 11.84
CA ALA A 51 -12.32 -9.03 12.14
C ALA A 51 -12.59 -10.28 12.99
N ILE A 52 -11.99 -11.42 12.67
CA ILE A 52 -12.17 -12.67 13.43
C ILE A 52 -11.58 -12.55 14.84
N ILE A 53 -10.35 -12.03 14.95
CA ILE A 53 -9.67 -11.84 16.22
C ILE A 53 -10.43 -10.82 17.07
N SER A 54 -10.85 -9.71 16.46
CA SER A 54 -11.66 -8.68 17.10
C SER A 54 -12.98 -9.23 17.61
N ALA A 55 -13.69 -10.04 16.83
CA ALA A 55 -14.93 -10.69 17.26
C ALA A 55 -14.71 -11.61 18.46
N GLY A 56 -13.66 -12.45 18.45
CA GLY A 56 -13.34 -13.31 19.59
C GLY A 56 -12.86 -12.54 20.83
N LEU A 57 -12.20 -11.40 20.65
CA LEU A 57 -11.82 -10.50 21.74
C LEU A 57 -13.00 -9.69 22.25
N PHE A 58 -13.99 -9.38 21.41
CA PHE A 58 -15.16 -8.59 21.77
C PHE A 58 -15.96 -9.27 22.88
N ASP A 59 -16.18 -10.58 22.76
CA ASP A 59 -16.86 -11.39 23.77
C ASP A 59 -16.09 -11.44 25.10
N LEU A 60 -14.76 -11.42 25.06
CA LEU A 60 -13.89 -11.36 26.25
C LEU A 60 -13.75 -9.93 26.82
N ALA A 61 -13.97 -8.91 25.99
CA ALA A 61 -13.77 -7.51 26.33
C ALA A 61 -14.96 -6.88 27.08
N GLU A 62 -16.11 -7.56 27.19
CA GLU A 62 -17.20 -7.14 28.08
C GLU A 62 -16.71 -6.96 29.53
N SER A 63 -15.74 -7.77 29.96
CA SER A 63 -15.05 -7.56 31.23
C SER A 63 -14.00 -6.46 31.12
N ARG A 64 -14.26 -5.32 31.76
CA ARG A 64 -13.33 -4.18 31.88
C ARG A 64 -11.92 -4.60 32.32
N TRP A 65 -11.80 -5.65 33.12
CA TRP A 65 -10.53 -6.16 33.63
C TRP A 65 -9.70 -6.88 32.56
N VAL A 66 -10.35 -7.57 31.62
CA VAL A 66 -9.65 -8.23 30.51
C VAL A 66 -9.09 -7.19 29.54
N SER A 67 -9.88 -6.18 29.19
CA SER A 67 -9.42 -5.07 28.35
C SER A 67 -8.24 -4.31 28.99
N LEU A 68 -8.34 -3.95 30.28
CA LEU A 68 -7.26 -3.31 31.01
C LEU A 68 -6.02 -4.21 31.11
N GLY A 69 -6.20 -5.51 31.34
CA GLY A 69 -5.10 -6.48 31.40
C GLY A 69 -4.34 -6.61 30.09
N VAL A 70 -5.05 -6.68 28.95
CA VAL A 70 -4.43 -6.72 27.62
C VAL A 70 -3.67 -5.42 27.32
N VAL A 71 -4.27 -4.26 27.60
CA VAL A 71 -3.59 -2.96 27.39
C VAL A 71 -2.35 -2.84 28.27
N LEU A 72 -2.43 -3.22 29.54
CA LEU A 72 -1.29 -3.18 30.46
C LEU A 72 -0.18 -4.14 30.01
N ALA A 73 -0.54 -5.35 29.58
CA ALA A 73 0.43 -6.32 29.06
C ALA A 73 1.18 -5.77 27.85
N LEU A 74 0.47 -5.17 26.88
CA LEU A 74 1.08 -4.53 25.71
C LEU A 74 1.97 -3.35 26.12
N PHE A 75 1.53 -2.53 27.07
CA PHE A 75 2.30 -1.38 27.56
C PHE A 75 3.61 -1.82 28.24
N VAL A 76 3.57 -2.89 29.03
CA VAL A 76 4.76 -3.47 29.67
C VAL A 76 5.71 -4.11 28.65
N MET A 77 5.20 -4.62 27.53
CA MET A 77 6.04 -5.14 26.45
C MET A 77 6.78 -4.04 25.67
N LEU A 78 6.26 -2.81 25.60
CA LEU A 78 6.90 -1.69 24.88
C LEU A 78 8.37 -1.44 25.26
N PRO A 79 8.76 -1.31 26.54
CA PRO A 79 10.16 -1.10 26.91
C PRO A 79 11.05 -2.28 26.51
N ALA A 80 10.53 -3.51 26.58
CA ALA A 80 11.28 -4.70 26.15
C ALA A 80 11.59 -4.67 24.65
N TRP A 81 10.59 -4.38 23.81
CA TRP A 81 10.79 -4.25 22.37
C TRP A 81 11.67 -3.05 22.01
N THR A 82 11.48 -1.92 22.68
CA THR A 82 12.30 -0.71 22.47
C THR A 82 13.77 -0.99 22.79
N TYR A 83 14.06 -1.72 23.87
CA TYR A 83 15.41 -2.12 24.23
C TYR A 83 16.04 -3.06 23.18
N VAL A 84 15.30 -4.07 22.72
CA VAL A 84 15.75 -5.00 21.67
C VAL A 84 16.03 -4.25 20.36
N SER A 85 15.14 -3.35 19.94
CA SER A 85 15.30 -2.54 18.73
C SER A 85 16.43 -1.52 18.84
N TYR A 86 16.70 -0.98 20.03
CA TYR A 86 17.81 -0.06 20.25
C TYR A 86 19.18 -0.75 20.21
N LYS A 87 19.27 -1.99 20.73
CA LYS A 87 20.51 -2.78 20.69
C LYS A 87 20.89 -3.26 19.28
N THR A 88 19.92 -3.38 18.39
CA THR A 88 20.14 -3.89 17.04
C THR A 88 20.49 -2.72 16.12
N GLU A 89 21.70 -2.74 15.54
CA GLU A 89 22.28 -1.63 14.77
C GLU A 89 21.41 -1.20 13.58
N ASN A 90 20.87 -2.18 12.84
CA ASN A 90 20.00 -1.91 11.68
C ASN A 90 18.66 -1.25 12.05
N THR A 91 18.11 -1.51 13.24
CA THR A 91 16.79 -0.99 13.64
C THR A 91 16.87 0.28 14.48
N ARG A 92 18.04 0.58 15.06
CA ARG A 92 18.25 1.78 15.88
C ARG A 92 17.97 3.08 15.12
N GLY A 93 18.34 3.15 13.84
CA GLY A 93 18.08 4.30 12.98
C GLY A 93 16.58 4.54 12.78
N VAL A 94 15.83 3.47 12.50
CA VAL A 94 14.36 3.50 12.34
C VAL A 94 13.68 3.94 13.63
N LEU A 95 14.13 3.45 14.80
CA LEU A 95 13.60 3.86 16.10
C LEU A 95 13.84 5.35 16.41
N SER A 96 14.93 5.93 15.91
CA SER A 96 15.30 7.32 16.22
C SER A 96 14.59 8.33 15.31
N TYR A 97 14.48 8.03 14.02
CA TYR A 97 13.98 8.98 13.01
C TYR A 97 12.63 8.59 12.38
N GLY A 98 12.15 7.36 12.60
CA GLY A 98 10.91 6.84 12.01
C GLY A 98 9.63 7.44 12.57
N TRP A 99 9.67 8.06 13.76
CA TRP A 99 8.47 8.65 14.38
C TRP A 99 7.87 9.79 13.57
N LEU A 100 8.70 10.64 12.97
CA LEU A 100 8.20 11.81 12.24
C LEU A 100 7.40 11.39 10.98
N PRO A 101 7.91 10.51 10.09
CA PRO A 101 7.11 9.96 8.99
C PRO A 101 5.84 9.26 9.46
N ILE A 102 5.90 8.44 10.52
CA ILE A 102 4.74 7.69 11.01
C ILE A 102 3.65 8.63 11.54
N ILE A 103 3.99 9.58 12.42
CA ILE A 103 3.02 10.51 13.01
C ILE A 103 2.41 11.41 11.94
N SER A 104 3.23 11.93 11.02
CA SER A 104 2.72 12.75 9.92
C SER A 104 1.84 11.96 8.94
N ALA A 105 2.19 10.71 8.63
CA ALA A 105 1.33 9.80 7.87
C ALA A 105 0.00 9.52 8.60
N MET A 106 0.03 9.31 9.92
CA MET A 106 -1.19 9.14 10.72
C MET A 106 -2.11 10.37 10.67
N LEU A 107 -1.53 11.58 10.74
CA LEU A 107 -2.30 12.83 10.59
C LEU A 107 -2.92 12.94 9.19
N ILE A 108 -2.18 12.60 8.14
CA ILE A 108 -2.70 12.59 6.76
C ILE A 108 -3.81 11.55 6.60
N SER A 109 -3.61 10.33 7.09
CA SER A 109 -4.60 9.24 7.01
C SER A 109 -5.86 9.54 7.85
N SER A 110 -5.75 10.36 8.91
CA SER A 110 -6.92 10.85 9.66
C SER A 110 -7.88 11.68 8.79
N PHE A 111 -7.36 12.43 7.80
CA PHE A 111 -8.22 13.10 6.81
C PHE A 111 -8.94 12.10 5.93
N ALA A 112 -8.28 11.02 5.49
CA ALA A 112 -8.91 9.94 4.74
C ALA A 112 -10.03 9.28 5.56
N GLY A 113 -9.78 9.02 6.85
CA GLY A 113 -10.78 8.47 7.76
C GLY A 113 -12.01 9.35 7.93
N ASN A 114 -11.84 10.68 7.97
CA ASN A 114 -12.96 11.62 8.05
C ASN A 114 -13.77 11.66 6.74
N ILE A 115 -13.09 11.69 5.59
CA ILE A 115 -13.75 11.57 4.27
C ILE A 115 -14.55 10.26 4.20
N LEU A 116 -13.97 9.17 4.68
CA LEU A 116 -14.63 7.88 4.72
C LEU A 116 -15.88 7.90 5.62
N ASP A 117 -15.78 8.39 6.85
CA ASP A 117 -16.92 8.41 7.79
C ASP A 117 -18.10 9.20 7.18
N TYR A 118 -17.80 10.35 6.57
CA TYR A 118 -18.82 11.12 5.86
C TYR A 118 -19.42 10.35 4.66
N ALA A 119 -18.57 9.72 3.84
CA ALA A 119 -19.00 9.03 2.64
C ALA A 119 -19.77 7.73 2.93
N VAL A 120 -19.37 6.94 3.93
CA VAL A 120 -20.02 5.67 4.31
C VAL A 120 -21.41 5.92 4.90
N ARG A 121 -21.61 7.00 5.65
CA ARG A 121 -22.95 7.41 6.11
C ARG A 121 -23.92 7.67 4.95
N ARG A 122 -23.41 8.06 3.78
CA ARG A 122 -24.22 8.29 2.57
C ARG A 122 -24.27 7.08 1.64
N TYR A 123 -23.20 6.28 1.61
CA TYR A 123 -22.98 5.17 0.69
C TYR A 123 -22.40 3.97 1.45
N HIS A 124 -23.25 3.20 2.15
CA HIS A 124 -22.78 2.15 3.06
C HIS A 124 -21.90 1.10 2.35
N SER A 125 -22.19 0.77 1.09
CA SER A 125 -21.40 -0.22 0.35
C SER A 125 -20.04 0.25 -0.13
N MET A 126 -19.73 1.55 -0.02
CA MET A 126 -18.41 2.08 -0.29
C MET A 126 -17.33 1.44 0.58
N ALA A 127 -17.64 1.16 1.87
CA ALA A 127 -16.70 0.60 2.82
C ALA A 127 -16.11 -0.75 2.37
N ALA A 128 -16.86 -1.55 1.60
CA ALA A 128 -16.38 -2.84 1.09
C ALA A 128 -15.30 -2.69 -0.01
N PHE A 129 -15.28 -1.56 -0.72
CA PHE A 129 -14.34 -1.31 -1.82
C PHE A 129 -13.12 -0.49 -1.41
N GLN A 130 -13.16 0.17 -0.26
CA GLN A 130 -12.05 1.00 0.22
C GLN A 130 -10.75 0.20 0.43
N PRO A 131 -10.75 -0.99 1.08
CA PRO A 131 -9.52 -1.77 1.22
C PRO A 131 -8.89 -2.14 -0.11
N LEU A 132 -9.71 -2.36 -1.13
CA LEU A 132 -9.23 -2.69 -2.46
C LEU A 132 -8.58 -1.47 -3.13
N MET A 133 -9.28 -0.33 -3.14
CA MET A 133 -8.78 0.91 -3.75
C MET A 133 -7.49 1.40 -3.07
N ASN A 134 -7.48 1.44 -1.74
CA ASN A 134 -6.31 1.91 -0.99
C ASN A 134 -5.20 0.86 -0.99
N GLY A 135 -5.53 -0.42 -0.85
CA GLY A 135 -4.55 -1.50 -0.79
C GLY A 135 -3.81 -1.71 -2.11
N VAL A 136 -4.51 -1.72 -3.26
CA VAL A 136 -3.83 -1.85 -4.56
C VAL A 136 -2.97 -0.61 -4.84
N GLY A 137 -3.54 0.60 -4.71
CA GLY A 137 -2.83 1.84 -5.03
C GLY A 137 -1.65 2.13 -4.09
N GLY A 138 -1.87 2.05 -2.78
CA GLY A 138 -0.87 2.31 -1.75
C GLY A 138 0.29 1.31 -1.78
N ASN A 139 0.00 0.01 -1.91
CA ASN A 139 1.06 -1.00 -1.96
C ASN A 139 1.85 -0.95 -3.27
N LEU A 140 1.22 -0.65 -4.41
CA LEU A 140 1.93 -0.40 -5.67
C LEU A 140 2.93 0.76 -5.54
N ALA A 141 2.48 1.84 -4.90
CA ALA A 141 3.29 3.01 -4.70
C ALA A 141 4.43 2.74 -3.69
N ALA A 142 4.19 1.94 -2.64
CA ALA A 142 5.23 1.47 -1.72
C ALA A 142 6.30 0.59 -2.43
N VAL A 143 5.87 -0.34 -3.29
CA VAL A 143 6.79 -1.16 -4.12
C VAL A 143 7.63 -0.26 -5.03
N GLN A 144 7.02 0.75 -5.65
CA GLN A 144 7.75 1.71 -6.47
C GLN A 144 8.74 2.54 -5.63
N ALA A 145 8.35 2.96 -4.42
CA ALA A 145 9.21 3.69 -3.50
C ALA A 145 10.46 2.88 -3.14
N SER A 146 10.28 1.61 -2.78
CA SER A 146 11.38 0.71 -2.42
C SER A 146 12.30 0.41 -3.61
N ARG A 147 11.74 0.18 -4.81
CA ARG A 147 12.53 0.02 -6.05
C ARG A 147 13.37 1.26 -6.34
N LEU A 148 12.77 2.44 -6.24
CA LEU A 148 13.47 3.70 -6.49
C LEU A 148 14.56 3.96 -5.42
N SER A 149 14.29 3.62 -4.16
CA SER A 149 15.28 3.69 -3.08
C SER A 149 16.48 2.76 -3.36
N THR A 150 16.21 1.51 -3.76
CA THR A 150 17.24 0.52 -4.09
C THR A 150 18.13 1.00 -5.23
N LEU A 151 17.54 1.56 -6.30
CA LEU A 151 18.30 2.12 -7.43
C LEU A 151 19.21 3.26 -6.97
N MET A 152 18.69 4.18 -6.14
CA MET A 152 19.48 5.29 -5.61
C MET A 152 20.64 4.82 -4.72
N HIS A 153 20.44 3.77 -3.91
CA HIS A 153 21.50 3.17 -3.10
C HIS A 153 22.56 2.47 -3.97
N GLN A 154 22.14 1.69 -4.98
CA GLN A 154 23.06 1.05 -5.92
C GLN A 154 23.94 2.09 -6.63
N GLU A 155 23.34 3.19 -7.07
CA GLU A 155 24.06 4.27 -7.75
C GLU A 155 25.03 5.00 -6.83
N ARG A 156 24.64 5.25 -5.56
CA ARG A 156 25.54 5.83 -4.56
C ARG A 156 26.76 4.94 -4.33
N HIS A 157 26.57 3.62 -4.25
CA HIS A 157 27.67 2.66 -4.09
C HIS A 157 28.58 2.62 -5.33
N SER A 158 28.02 2.64 -6.55
CA SER A 158 28.83 2.65 -7.78
C SER A 158 29.63 3.94 -7.94
N SER A 159 29.03 5.11 -7.69
CA SER A 159 29.76 6.38 -7.74
C SER A 159 30.87 6.46 -6.71
N GLN A 160 30.69 5.87 -5.53
CA GLN A 160 31.71 5.86 -4.48
C GLN A 160 32.87 4.90 -4.81
N ALA A 161 32.59 3.78 -5.47
CA ALA A 161 33.60 2.87 -6.02
C ALA A 161 34.39 3.53 -7.18
N GLU A 162 33.72 4.26 -8.07
CA GLU A 162 34.36 5.03 -9.15
C GLU A 162 35.21 6.20 -8.62
N HIS A 163 34.75 6.94 -7.61
CA HIS A 163 35.58 7.99 -7.00
C HIS A 163 36.84 7.46 -6.30
N SER A 164 36.84 6.20 -5.85
CA SER A 164 38.04 5.55 -5.33
C SER A 164 39.04 5.12 -6.40
N SER A 165 38.60 4.94 -7.66
CA SER A 165 39.47 4.63 -8.81
C SER A 165 39.83 5.86 -9.65
N LEU A 166 39.03 6.94 -9.60
CA LEU A 166 39.19 8.18 -10.38
C LEU A 166 39.77 9.36 -9.58
N GLN A 167 40.50 9.11 -8.48
CA GLN A 167 41.36 10.13 -7.85
C GLN A 167 42.50 10.66 -8.75
N ALA A 168 42.50 10.29 -10.04
CA ALA A 168 43.11 11.05 -11.12
C ALA A 168 42.00 11.57 -12.07
N SER A 169 41.72 12.88 -12.01
CA SER A 169 40.96 13.71 -12.99
C SER A 169 39.50 14.10 -12.64
N THR A 170 39.39 15.31 -12.08
CA THR A 170 38.29 16.32 -12.12
C THR A 170 36.85 16.00 -11.65
N PRO A 171 36.17 16.96 -10.98
CA PRO A 171 34.86 16.74 -10.37
C PRO A 171 33.71 17.09 -11.34
N ILE A 172 32.82 16.14 -11.64
CA ILE A 172 31.54 16.44 -12.31
C ILE A 172 30.40 15.99 -11.39
N SER A 173 30.03 16.88 -10.47
CA SER A 173 28.89 16.73 -9.55
C SER A 173 27.52 16.73 -10.26
N GLY A 174 27.48 16.78 -11.60
CA GLY A 174 26.26 16.75 -12.41
C GLY A 174 25.89 15.38 -12.98
N SER A 175 26.81 14.41 -13.03
CA SER A 175 26.61 13.10 -13.68
C SER A 175 25.67 12.17 -12.92
N ALA A 176 25.80 12.08 -11.59
CA ALA A 176 24.92 11.25 -10.77
C ALA A 176 23.45 11.73 -10.80
N LEU A 177 23.20 13.03 -10.97
CA LEU A 177 21.82 13.53 -11.05
C LEU A 177 21.20 13.25 -12.42
N SER A 178 22.00 13.26 -13.50
CA SER A 178 21.53 12.90 -14.85
C SER A 178 21.34 11.40 -15.02
N LEU A 179 22.20 10.58 -14.41
CA LEU A 179 22.07 9.12 -14.44
C LEU A 179 20.88 8.63 -13.58
N VAL A 180 20.62 9.23 -12.41
CA VAL A 180 19.36 9.02 -11.67
C VAL A 180 18.15 9.42 -12.52
N ALA A 181 18.24 10.50 -13.31
CA ALA A 181 17.14 10.95 -14.17
C ALA A 181 16.89 9.96 -15.32
N ASP A 182 17.95 9.49 -15.99
CA ASP A 182 17.88 8.53 -17.09
C ASP A 182 17.39 7.14 -16.61
N ASN A 183 17.82 6.70 -15.42
CA ASN A 183 17.33 5.46 -14.81
C ASN A 183 15.89 5.59 -14.28
N ALA A 184 15.49 6.78 -13.81
CA ALA A 184 14.11 7.08 -13.48
C ALA A 184 13.21 7.13 -14.74
N GLU A 185 13.76 7.53 -15.89
CA GLU A 185 13.10 7.44 -17.20
C GLU A 185 12.93 5.99 -17.67
N ALA A 186 13.92 5.12 -17.47
CA ALA A 186 13.77 3.68 -17.68
C ALA A 186 12.66 3.06 -16.78
N ASN A 187 12.50 3.59 -15.56
CA ASN A 187 11.43 3.22 -14.63
C ASN A 187 10.03 3.75 -15.04
N GLU A 188 9.93 4.61 -16.06
CA GLU A 188 8.63 4.96 -16.65
C GLU A 188 7.95 3.76 -17.28
N ARG A 189 8.71 2.93 -18.00
CA ARG A 189 8.18 1.70 -18.62
C ARG A 189 7.68 0.71 -17.56
N GLY A 190 8.39 0.57 -16.44
CA GLY A 190 7.97 -0.24 -15.30
C GLY A 190 6.71 0.29 -14.61
N SER A 191 6.57 1.61 -14.51
CA SER A 191 5.38 2.26 -13.91
C SER A 191 4.13 2.06 -14.76
N TRP A 192 4.24 2.12 -16.09
CA TRP A 192 3.11 1.86 -16.99
C TRP A 192 2.64 0.41 -16.95
N LEU A 193 3.54 -0.54 -16.71
CA LEU A 193 3.17 -1.95 -16.48
C LEU A 193 2.38 -2.12 -15.18
N LEU A 194 2.75 -1.40 -14.11
CA LEU A 194 2.00 -1.40 -12.85
C LEU A 194 0.59 -0.80 -13.04
N VAL A 195 0.48 0.28 -13.82
CA VAL A 195 -0.82 0.90 -14.17
C VAL A 195 -1.68 -0.04 -15.02
N ALA A 196 -1.09 -0.74 -15.99
CA ALA A 196 -1.80 -1.69 -16.86
C ALA A 196 -2.43 -2.85 -16.07
N LEU A 197 -1.86 -3.20 -14.91
CA LEU A 197 -2.37 -4.26 -14.04
C LEU A 197 -3.50 -3.80 -13.10
N VAL A 198 -3.68 -2.50 -12.91
CA VAL A 198 -4.70 -1.97 -12.00
C VAL A 198 -6.08 -2.49 -12.38
N VAL A 199 -6.44 -2.45 -13.66
CA VAL A 199 -7.77 -2.87 -14.15
C VAL A 199 -8.04 -4.36 -13.89
N PRO A 200 -7.22 -5.32 -14.38
CA PRO A 200 -7.50 -6.74 -14.15
C PRO A 200 -7.49 -7.12 -12.66
N GLY A 201 -6.59 -6.54 -11.85
CA GLY A 201 -6.57 -6.78 -10.41
C GLY A 201 -7.87 -6.35 -9.74
N HIS A 202 -8.32 -5.12 -10.02
CA HIS A 202 -9.57 -4.61 -9.47
C HIS A 202 -10.80 -5.41 -9.91
N LEU A 203 -10.86 -5.85 -11.18
CA LEU A 203 -11.96 -6.67 -11.68
C LEU A 203 -12.09 -8.01 -10.96
N ILE A 204 -10.97 -8.70 -10.72
CA ILE A 204 -10.95 -9.97 -9.98
C ILE A 204 -11.45 -9.79 -8.55
N PHE A 205 -11.05 -8.70 -7.90
CA PHE A 205 -11.48 -8.44 -6.53
C PHE A 205 -12.93 -7.98 -6.43
N MET A 206 -13.40 -7.18 -7.39
CA MET A 206 -14.81 -6.79 -7.45
C MET A 206 -15.71 -8.01 -7.60
N THR A 207 -15.36 -8.96 -8.47
CA THR A 207 -16.12 -10.20 -8.62
C THR A 207 -16.07 -11.04 -7.35
N LEU A 208 -14.92 -11.12 -6.68
CA LEU A 208 -14.80 -11.79 -5.37
C LEU A 208 -15.70 -11.17 -4.30
N ILE A 209 -15.72 -9.84 -4.17
CA ILE A 209 -16.58 -9.13 -3.21
C ILE A 209 -18.06 -9.40 -3.51
N SER A 210 -18.44 -9.36 -4.80
CA SER A 210 -19.81 -9.66 -5.22
C SER A 210 -20.23 -11.09 -4.86
N LEU A 211 -19.33 -12.07 -5.00
CA LEU A 211 -19.56 -13.46 -4.60
C LEU A 211 -19.66 -13.61 -3.07
N LEU A 212 -18.76 -12.99 -2.31
CA LEU A 212 -18.73 -13.06 -0.84
C LEU A 212 -19.96 -12.42 -0.19
N LYS A 213 -20.54 -11.39 -0.83
CA LYS A 213 -21.77 -10.73 -0.39
C LYS A 213 -23.05 -11.38 -0.97
N ASN A 214 -23.01 -12.63 -1.42
CA ASN A 214 -24.15 -13.35 -2.01
C ASN A 214 -24.86 -12.58 -3.14
N GLY A 215 -24.13 -11.79 -3.93
CA GLY A 215 -24.70 -11.01 -5.03
C GLY A 215 -25.57 -9.81 -4.61
N SER A 216 -25.60 -9.44 -3.32
CA SER A 216 -26.30 -8.22 -2.86
C SER A 216 -25.71 -6.94 -3.49
N VAL A 217 -24.42 -6.95 -3.81
CA VAL A 217 -23.74 -5.89 -4.56
C VAL A 217 -23.84 -6.17 -6.06
N LYS A 218 -24.82 -5.53 -6.73
CA LYS A 218 -25.02 -5.63 -8.19
C LYS A 218 -24.05 -4.73 -8.96
N LEU A 219 -22.91 -5.26 -9.38
CA LEU A 219 -21.92 -4.54 -10.20
C LEU A 219 -22.51 -4.11 -11.55
N SER A 220 -23.04 -2.88 -11.64
CA SER A 220 -23.41 -2.27 -12.91
C SER A 220 -22.19 -2.06 -13.79
N ALA A 221 -22.30 -2.26 -15.11
CA ALA A 221 -21.21 -2.00 -16.05
C ALA A 221 -20.68 -0.55 -15.95
N LEU A 222 -21.58 0.39 -15.66
CA LEU A 222 -21.24 1.80 -15.45
C LEU A 222 -20.38 1.99 -14.18
N PHE A 223 -20.61 1.17 -13.14
CA PHE A 223 -19.85 1.22 -11.89
C PHE A 223 -18.46 0.72 -12.08
N VAL A 224 -18.34 -0.44 -12.73
CA VAL A 224 -17.05 -1.01 -13.10
C VAL A 224 -16.25 -0.01 -13.93
N LEU A 225 -16.87 0.69 -14.89
CA LEU A 225 -16.21 1.70 -15.71
C LEU A 225 -15.68 2.88 -14.87
N PHE A 226 -16.54 3.58 -14.14
CA PHE A 226 -16.11 4.76 -13.37
C PHE A 226 -15.14 4.41 -12.24
N TYR A 227 -15.36 3.28 -11.57
CA TYR A 227 -14.42 2.78 -10.58
C TYR A 227 -13.05 2.49 -11.21
N SER A 228 -13.00 1.82 -12.36
CA SER A 228 -11.73 1.50 -13.02
C SER A 228 -10.96 2.75 -13.44
N VAL A 229 -11.67 3.76 -13.95
CA VAL A 229 -11.07 5.07 -14.28
C VAL A 229 -10.51 5.74 -13.03
N ALA A 230 -11.27 5.75 -11.93
CA ALA A 230 -10.82 6.30 -10.66
C ALA A 230 -9.59 5.57 -10.10
N ALA A 231 -9.56 4.23 -10.18
CA ALA A 231 -8.44 3.42 -9.74
C ALA A 231 -7.16 3.68 -10.57
N ILE A 232 -7.28 3.76 -11.90
CA ILE A 232 -6.15 4.12 -12.77
C ILE A 232 -5.64 5.51 -12.42
N LEU A 233 -6.55 6.49 -12.25
CA LEU A 233 -6.18 7.86 -11.92
C LEU A 233 -5.48 7.95 -10.56
N GLN A 234 -6.01 7.26 -9.54
CA GLN A 234 -5.40 7.19 -8.20
C GLN A 234 -3.96 6.67 -8.29
N VAL A 235 -3.78 5.51 -8.94
CA VAL A 235 -2.45 4.89 -9.07
C VAL A 235 -1.51 5.79 -9.86
N ALA A 236 -1.95 6.38 -10.98
CA ALA A 236 -1.12 7.28 -11.77
C ALA A 236 -0.63 8.49 -10.95
N VAL A 237 -1.53 9.13 -10.19
CA VAL A 237 -1.18 10.25 -9.30
C VAL A 237 -0.22 9.80 -8.19
N LEU A 238 -0.45 8.62 -7.60
CA LEU A 238 0.42 8.08 -6.55
C LEU A 238 1.82 7.74 -7.05
N LEU A 239 1.96 7.15 -8.23
CA LEU A 239 3.26 6.83 -8.79
C LEU A 239 4.07 8.12 -9.07
N LEU A 240 3.41 9.17 -9.59
CA LEU A 240 4.03 10.48 -9.78
C LEU A 240 4.44 11.12 -8.45
N ALA A 241 3.57 11.07 -7.44
CA ALA A 241 3.86 11.57 -6.10
C ALA A 241 5.02 10.82 -5.45
N THR A 242 5.05 9.49 -5.57
CA THR A 242 6.12 8.62 -5.05
C THR A 242 7.47 9.03 -5.59
N ARG A 243 7.59 9.24 -6.91
CA ARG A 243 8.84 9.71 -7.53
C ARG A 243 9.29 11.06 -6.98
N ARG A 244 8.36 11.95 -6.67
CA ARG A 244 8.67 13.28 -6.11
C ARG A 244 9.10 13.18 -4.64
N ILE A 245 8.37 12.41 -3.84
CA ILE A 245 8.63 12.20 -2.40
C ILE A 245 9.98 11.52 -2.20
N VAL A 246 10.26 10.41 -2.89
CA VAL A 246 11.52 9.67 -2.77
C VAL A 246 12.72 10.56 -3.12
N ARG A 247 12.66 11.30 -4.25
CA ARG A 247 13.73 12.24 -4.63
C ARG A 247 13.91 13.37 -3.62
N PHE A 248 12.81 13.88 -3.05
CA PHE A 248 12.86 14.92 -2.04
C PHE A 248 13.52 14.43 -0.75
N LEU A 249 13.14 13.24 -0.28
CA LEU A 249 13.72 12.63 0.93
C LEU A 249 15.20 12.29 0.72
N TRP A 250 15.55 11.75 -0.45
CA TRP A 250 16.93 11.47 -0.83
C TRP A 250 17.81 12.73 -0.79
N ARG A 251 17.32 13.86 -1.33
CA ARG A 251 18.04 15.15 -1.29
C ARG A 251 18.26 15.67 0.13
N ARG A 252 17.45 15.23 1.10
CA ARG A 252 17.61 15.57 2.53
C ARG A 252 18.45 14.56 3.30
N GLY A 253 19.06 13.58 2.62
CA GLY A 253 19.89 12.56 3.24
C GLY A 253 19.10 11.54 4.09
N MET A 254 17.78 11.50 3.93
CA MET A 254 16.93 10.50 4.58
C MET A 254 16.81 9.27 3.68
N ASP A 255 16.84 8.08 4.28
CA ASP A 255 16.62 6.83 3.57
C ASP A 255 15.15 6.71 3.12
N PRO A 256 14.86 6.75 1.81
CA PRO A 256 13.49 6.74 1.33
C PRO A 256 12.76 5.41 1.59
N ASP A 257 13.48 4.31 1.78
CA ASP A 257 12.85 3.00 2.03
C ASP A 257 12.08 2.98 3.36
N SER A 258 12.68 3.57 4.41
CA SER A 258 12.06 3.66 5.74
C SER A 258 11.17 4.89 5.93
N THR A 259 11.38 5.96 5.16
CA THR A 259 10.68 7.25 5.37
C THR A 259 9.62 7.58 4.32
N ALA A 260 9.74 7.11 3.08
CA ALA A 260 8.80 7.46 2.00
C ALA A 260 7.52 6.63 2.05
N ILE A 261 7.62 5.34 2.43
CA ILE A 261 6.49 4.40 2.42
C ILE A 261 5.32 4.93 3.26
N PRO A 262 5.50 5.39 4.52
CA PRO A 262 4.39 5.95 5.30
C PRO A 262 3.67 7.12 4.60
N TYR A 263 4.41 8.04 3.99
CA TYR A 263 3.84 9.19 3.28
C TYR A 263 3.05 8.77 2.04
N VAL A 264 3.62 7.87 1.26
CA VAL A 264 3.03 7.41 0.00
C VAL A 264 1.75 6.62 0.28
N THR A 265 1.75 5.74 1.28
CA THR A 265 0.56 4.99 1.68
C THR A 265 -0.52 5.91 2.25
N ALA A 266 -0.18 6.86 3.13
CA ALA A 266 -1.17 7.80 3.67
C ALA A 266 -1.77 8.72 2.59
N LEU A 267 -0.97 9.14 1.61
CA LEU A 267 -1.48 9.86 0.44
C LEU A 267 -2.41 8.96 -0.40
N GLY A 268 -2.06 7.67 -0.51
CA GLY A 268 -2.88 6.67 -1.18
C GLY A 268 -4.23 6.47 -0.52
N ASP A 269 -4.27 6.48 0.81
CA ASP A 269 -5.51 6.40 1.58
C ASP A 269 -6.43 7.60 1.30
N VAL A 270 -5.89 8.81 1.32
CA VAL A 270 -6.67 10.03 1.06
C VAL A 270 -7.20 10.04 -0.37
N LEU A 271 -6.32 9.81 -1.36
CA LEU A 271 -6.71 9.84 -2.77
C LEU A 271 -7.68 8.71 -3.12
N GLY A 272 -7.41 7.49 -2.65
CA GLY A 272 -8.26 6.34 -2.91
C GLY A 272 -9.65 6.51 -2.30
N THR A 273 -9.74 6.96 -1.04
CA THR A 273 -11.02 7.23 -0.38
C THR A 273 -11.78 8.36 -1.06
N ALA A 274 -11.11 9.46 -1.42
CA ALA A 274 -11.75 10.61 -2.08
C ALA A 274 -12.28 10.26 -3.48
N PHE A 275 -11.47 9.57 -4.30
CA PHE A 275 -11.89 9.17 -5.64
C PHE A 275 -13.00 8.11 -5.59
N LEU A 276 -12.93 7.18 -4.65
CA LEU A 276 -14.01 6.22 -4.45
C LEU A 276 -15.31 6.92 -4.03
N ALA A 277 -15.26 7.88 -3.10
CA ALA A 277 -16.44 8.68 -2.72
C ALA A 277 -17.00 9.45 -3.93
N ALA A 278 -16.14 10.02 -4.78
CA ALA A 278 -16.56 10.71 -6.00
C ALA A 278 -17.27 9.78 -6.99
N VAL A 279 -16.81 8.53 -7.15
CA VAL A 279 -17.49 7.52 -8.00
C VAL A 279 -18.90 7.22 -7.48
N PHE A 280 -19.08 7.02 -6.17
CA PHE A 280 -20.39 6.78 -5.57
C PHE A 280 -21.32 8.01 -5.67
N ALA A 281 -20.76 9.22 -5.52
CA ALA A 281 -21.50 10.47 -5.71
C ALA A 281 -21.98 10.64 -7.15
N LEU A 282 -21.08 10.41 -8.13
CA LEU A 282 -21.41 10.46 -9.55
C LEU A 282 -22.49 9.44 -9.92
N MET A 283 -22.40 8.24 -9.35
CA MET A 283 -23.41 7.20 -9.56
C MET A 283 -24.79 7.58 -9.09
N THR A 284 -24.85 8.18 -7.91
CA THR A 284 -26.10 8.66 -7.33
C THR A 284 -26.70 9.77 -8.18
N LEU A 285 -25.86 10.65 -8.74
CA LEU A 285 -26.30 11.73 -9.62
C LEU A 285 -26.85 11.23 -10.96
N LEU A 286 -26.31 10.12 -11.47
CA LEU A 286 -26.76 9.49 -12.72
C LEU A 286 -28.04 8.63 -12.54
N GLY A 287 -28.62 8.59 -11.34
CA GLY A 287 -29.88 7.88 -11.07
C GLY A 287 -29.78 6.35 -11.17
N VAL A 288 -28.58 5.81 -11.34
CA VAL A 288 -28.33 4.37 -11.21
C VAL A 288 -28.33 4.09 -9.72
N GLY A 289 -29.45 3.55 -9.22
CA GLY A 289 -29.67 3.30 -7.80
C GLY A 289 -28.44 2.69 -7.15
N THR A 290 -27.81 3.45 -6.27
CA THR A 290 -26.65 3.04 -5.45
C THR A 290 -27.08 2.19 -4.25
N GLU A 291 -28.24 1.53 -4.34
CA GLU A 291 -28.57 0.36 -3.52
C GLU A 291 -27.70 -0.82 -3.98
N LEU A 292 -26.39 -0.64 -3.77
CA LEU A 292 -25.36 -1.65 -3.69
C LEU A 292 -25.20 -2.01 -2.21
#